data_AF-A0A6B8VFZ2-F1
#
_entry.id   AF-A0A6B8VFZ2-F1
#
_cell.length_a   1.000
_cell.length_b   1.000
_cell.length_c   1.000
_cell.angle_alpha   90.00
_cell.angle_beta   90.00
_cell.angle_gamma   90.00
#
_symmetry.space_group_name_H-M   'P 1'
#
loop_
_entity.id
_entity.type
_entity.pdbx_description
1 polymer ?
#
loop_
_entity_poly.entity_id
_entity_poly.type
_entity_poly.pdbx_seq_one_letter_code
_entity_poly.pdbx_strand_id
1 'polypeptide(L)'
;MSEKKSDPDLENAHVWLESVSAGLGQDPAVIQALVNELLDLTRDVAHGPSRPAAPLTAFLVGLASGRAVGTDAGPEAVVDKARENIGQVLHLLRKA
;
A
#
# COMPACT_ATOMS: atom_id res chain seq x y z
N MET A 1 -7.55 0.21 30.33
CA MET A 1 -6.81 0.49 29.08
C MET A 1 -6.65 -0.85 28.37
N SER A 2 -7.33 -1.08 27.25
CA SER A 2 -7.17 -2.34 26.51
C SER A 2 -5.78 -2.34 25.89
N GLU A 3 -4.90 -3.23 26.36
CA GLU A 3 -3.70 -3.61 25.63
C GLU A 3 -4.15 -4.09 24.24
N LYS A 4 -3.83 -3.33 23.19
CA LYS A 4 -3.93 -3.83 21.82
C LYS A 4 -2.92 -4.99 21.73
N LYS A 5 -3.41 -6.23 21.79
CA LYS A 5 -2.62 -7.39 21.37
C LYS A 5 -2.14 -7.12 19.95
N SER A 6 -0.83 -7.18 19.73
CA SER A 6 -0.24 -7.20 18.39
C SER A 6 -0.83 -8.37 17.62
N ASP A 7 -1.23 -8.11 16.38
CA ASP A 7 -1.70 -9.14 15.45
C ASP A 7 -0.48 -9.90 14.92
N PRO A 8 -0.28 -11.18 15.29
CA PRO A 8 0.90 -11.94 14.92
C PRO A 8 1.04 -12.11 13.40
N ASP A 9 -0.06 -12.04 12.64
CA ASP A 9 -0.02 -12.15 11.18
C ASP A 9 0.53 -10.88 10.53
N LEU A 10 0.23 -9.70 11.10
CA LEU A 10 0.81 -8.43 10.65
C LEU A 10 2.31 -8.35 10.97
N GLU A 11 2.72 -8.88 12.13
CA GLU A 11 4.13 -8.90 12.50
C GLU A 11 4.95 -9.80 11.57
N ASN A 12 4.42 -10.98 11.23
CA ASN A 12 5.02 -11.85 10.21
C ASN A 12 5.05 -11.17 8.83
N ALA A 13 4.01 -10.42 8.47
CA ALA A 13 3.97 -9.67 7.22
C ALA A 13 5.04 -8.57 7.19
N HIS A 14 5.29 -7.86 8.28
CA HIS A 14 6.33 -6.83 8.35
C HIS A 14 7.72 -7.43 8.10
N VAL A 15 8.07 -8.52 8.78
CA VAL A 15 9.36 -9.22 8.60
C VAL A 15 9.54 -9.69 7.15
N TRP A 16 8.47 -10.23 6.56
CA TRP A 16 8.49 -10.63 5.16
C TRP A 16 8.69 -9.43 4.22
N LEU A 17 7.97 -8.32 4.45
CA LEU A 17 8.06 -7.12 3.63
C LEU A 17 9.44 -6.44 3.73
N GLU A 18 10.11 -6.50 4.87
CA GLU A 18 11.52 -6.06 5.00
C GLU A 18 12.43 -6.87 4.08
N SER A 19 12.28 -8.20 4.08
CA SER A 19 13.07 -9.10 3.24
C SER A 19 12.84 -8.85 1.75
N VAL A 20 11.57 -8.65 1.34
CA VAL A 20 11.20 -8.34 -0.04
C VAL A 20 11.73 -6.96 -0.45
N SER A 21 11.63 -5.97 0.42
CA SER A 21 12.14 -4.61 0.15
C SER A 21 13.64 -4.64 -0.09
N ALA A 22 14.40 -5.34 0.77
CA ALA A 22 15.83 -5.53 0.59
C ALA A 22 16.16 -6.25 -0.74
N GLY A 23 15.42 -7.32 -1.07
CA GLY A 23 15.62 -8.07 -2.32
C GLY A 23 15.32 -7.27 -3.59
N LEU A 24 14.47 -6.24 -3.50
CA LEU A 24 14.12 -5.34 -4.61
C LEU A 24 14.85 -4.00 -4.55
N GLY A 25 15.78 -3.81 -3.62
CA GLY A 25 16.51 -2.55 -3.44
C GLY A 25 15.63 -1.36 -3.07
N GLN A 26 14.55 -1.60 -2.32
CA GLN A 26 13.62 -0.57 -1.84
C GLN A 26 13.86 -0.26 -0.37
N ASP A 27 13.61 0.97 0.04
CA ASP A 27 13.58 1.36 1.45
C ASP A 27 12.34 0.75 2.15
N PRO A 28 12.52 -0.13 3.16
CA PRO A 28 11.40 -0.71 3.90
C PRO A 28 10.48 0.34 4.55
N ALA A 29 10.99 1.53 4.86
CA ALA A 29 10.19 2.60 5.46
C ALA A 29 9.02 3.03 4.54
N VAL A 30 9.18 2.93 3.22
CA VAL A 30 8.11 3.27 2.25
C VAL A 30 6.91 2.34 2.43
N ILE A 31 7.15 1.02 2.44
CA ILE A 31 6.04 0.07 2.55
C ILE A 31 5.47 0.07 3.97
N GLN A 32 6.31 0.18 5.00
CA GLN A 32 5.88 0.28 6.40
C GLN A 32 4.94 1.47 6.64
N ALA A 33 5.17 2.61 5.97
CA ALA A 33 4.32 3.79 6.06
C ALA A 33 2.94 3.64 5.39
N LEU A 34 2.74 2.60 4.57
CA LEU A 34 1.54 2.40 3.74
C LEU A 34 0.81 1.08 4.00
N VAL A 35 1.30 0.22 4.91
CA VAL A 35 0.74 -1.12 5.14
C VAL A 35 -0.76 -1.06 5.39
N ASN A 36 -1.20 -0.21 6.32
CA ASN A 36 -2.62 -0.15 6.71
C ASN A 36 -3.47 0.36 5.55
N GLU A 37 -3.08 1.47 4.90
CA GLU A 37 -3.82 2.04 3.78
C GLU A 37 -3.92 1.08 2.58
N LEU A 38 -2.86 0.31 2.28
CA LEU A 38 -2.88 -0.68 1.21
C LEU A 38 -3.71 -1.92 1.55
N LEU A 39 -3.71 -2.37 2.81
CA LEU A 39 -4.55 -3.47 3.26
C LEU A 39 -6.03 -3.08 3.27
N ASP A 40 -6.35 -1.86 3.70
CA ASP A 40 -7.72 -1.34 3.63
C ASP A 40 -8.17 -1.14 2.18
N LEU A 41 -7.31 -0.58 1.30
CA LEU A 41 -7.60 -0.51 -0.15
C LEU A 41 -7.87 -1.89 -0.74
N THR A 42 -7.02 -2.87 -0.43
CA THR A 42 -7.15 -4.25 -0.92
C THR A 42 -8.47 -4.86 -0.45
N ARG A 43 -8.83 -4.64 0.83
CA ARG A 43 -10.10 -5.07 1.41
C ARG A 43 -11.27 -4.46 0.66
N ASP A 44 -11.27 -3.15 0.44
CA ASP A 44 -12.39 -2.44 -0.19
C ASP A 44 -12.57 -2.86 -1.66
N VAL A 45 -11.48 -2.97 -2.43
CA VAL A 45 -11.55 -3.44 -3.82
C VAL A 45 -12.05 -4.89 -3.89
N ALA A 46 -11.59 -5.74 -2.97
CA ALA A 46 -11.98 -7.15 -2.96
C ALA A 46 -13.46 -7.37 -2.61
N HIS A 47 -14.03 -6.51 -1.77
CA HIS A 47 -15.47 -6.51 -1.45
C HIS A 47 -16.32 -5.73 -2.46
N GLY A 48 -15.72 -4.82 -3.22
CA GLY A 48 -16.37 -4.07 -4.29
C GLY A 48 -16.35 -4.82 -5.62
N PRO A 49 -15.76 -4.23 -6.69
CA PRO A 49 -16.00 -4.64 -8.08
C PRO A 49 -15.58 -6.08 -8.38
N SER A 50 -14.44 -6.56 -7.85
CA SER A 50 -14.08 -7.98 -7.89
C SER A 50 -12.84 -8.28 -7.03
N ARG A 51 -12.79 -9.49 -6.45
CA ARG A 51 -11.61 -9.98 -5.70
C ARG A 51 -10.30 -9.98 -6.50
N PRO A 52 -10.25 -10.40 -7.78
CA PRO A 52 -9.03 -10.35 -8.58
C PRO A 52 -8.50 -8.92 -8.81
N ALA A 53 -9.35 -7.89 -8.76
CA ALA A 53 -8.92 -6.51 -8.97
C ALA A 53 -8.09 -5.97 -7.80
N ALA A 54 -8.16 -6.56 -6.61
CA ALA A 54 -7.49 -6.03 -5.42
C ALA A 54 -5.95 -5.95 -5.58
N PRO A 55 -5.22 -7.05 -5.88
CA PRO A 55 -3.77 -6.97 -6.10
C PRO A 55 -3.39 -6.13 -7.33
N LEU A 56 -4.22 -6.16 -8.39
CA LEU A 56 -3.98 -5.38 -9.61
C LEU A 56 -4.11 -3.88 -9.35
N THR A 57 -5.02 -3.48 -8.48
CA THR A 57 -5.23 -2.08 -8.09
C THR A 57 -4.08 -1.58 -7.22
N ALA A 58 -3.63 -2.38 -6.24
CA ALA A 58 -2.45 -2.04 -5.44
C ALA A 58 -1.19 -1.85 -6.32
N PHE A 59 -0.99 -2.73 -7.30
CA PHE A 59 0.09 -2.59 -8.28
C PHE A 59 -0.03 -1.28 -9.09
N LEU A 60 -1.22 -0.94 -9.58
CA LEU A 60 -1.45 0.30 -10.34
C LEU A 60 -1.20 1.56 -9.50
N VAL A 61 -1.59 1.56 -8.22
CA VAL A 61 -1.28 2.64 -7.28
C VAL A 61 0.23 2.83 -7.17
N GLY A 62 0.98 1.74 -6.92
CA GLY A 62 2.44 1.80 -6.83
C GLY A 62 3.08 2.30 -8.14
N LEU A 63 2.67 1.72 -9.27
CA LEU A 63 3.17 2.09 -10.60
C LEU A 63 2.91 3.56 -10.95
N ALA A 64 1.70 4.06 -10.67
CA ALA A 64 1.33 5.44 -10.92
C ALA A 64 2.10 6.41 -10.01
N SER A 65 2.33 6.02 -8.75
CA SER A 65 3.08 6.84 -7.79
C SER A 65 4.52 7.02 -8.21
N GLY A 66 5.22 5.91 -8.53
CA GLY A 66 6.61 5.97 -8.98
C GLY A 66 6.78 6.77 -10.28
N ARG A 67 5.84 6.64 -11.23
CA ARG A 67 5.85 7.43 -12.47
C ARG A 67 5.65 8.92 -12.26
N ALA A 68 4.89 9.32 -11.24
CA ALA A 68 4.56 10.72 -11.00
C ALA A 68 5.70 11.48 -10.30
N VAL A 69 6.46 10.82 -9.43
CA VAL A 69 7.54 11.48 -8.66
C VAL A 69 8.91 11.37 -9.33
N GLY A 70 9.12 10.40 -10.23
CA GLY A 70 10.39 10.19 -10.93
C GLY A 70 11.42 9.40 -10.11
N THR A 71 12.59 9.14 -10.70
CA THR A 71 13.61 8.24 -10.13
C THR A 71 14.42 8.83 -8.98
N ASP A 72 14.49 10.16 -8.89
CA ASP A 72 15.30 10.87 -7.89
C ASP A 72 14.47 11.30 -6.67
N ALA A 73 13.20 10.92 -6.63
CA ALA A 73 12.30 11.25 -5.54
C ALA A 73 12.66 10.50 -4.25
N GLY A 74 12.64 11.21 -3.13
CA GLY A 74 12.81 10.59 -1.82
C GLY A 74 11.60 9.72 -1.41
N PRO A 75 11.78 8.85 -0.40
CA PRO A 75 10.73 7.99 0.15
C PRO A 75 9.42 8.71 0.49
N GLU A 76 9.52 9.90 1.09
CA GLU A 76 8.37 10.71 1.51
C GLU A 76 7.49 11.13 0.32
N ALA A 77 8.10 11.57 -0.78
CA ALA A 77 7.36 11.97 -1.98
C ALA A 77 6.60 10.78 -2.60
N VAL A 78 7.22 9.58 -2.60
CA VAL A 78 6.57 8.34 -3.06
C VAL A 78 5.37 8.01 -2.18
N VAL A 79 5.53 8.09 -0.85
CA VAL A 79 4.48 7.80 0.13
C VAL A 79 3.31 8.77 -0.02
N ASP A 80 3.57 10.07 -0.11
CA ASP A 80 2.53 11.08 -0.27
C ASP A 80 1.76 10.88 -1.57
N LYS A 81 2.48 10.64 -2.67
CA LYS A 81 1.85 10.37 -3.96
C LYS A 81 1.02 9.08 -3.94
N ALA A 82 1.49 8.04 -3.24
CA ALA A 82 0.73 6.81 -3.06
C ALA A 82 -0.55 7.07 -2.27
N ARG A 83 -0.52 7.86 -1.20
CA ARG A 83 -1.73 8.23 -0.44
C ARG A 83 -2.74 9.00 -1.29
N GLU A 84 -2.28 9.95 -2.10
CA GLU A 84 -3.14 10.65 -3.06
C GLU A 84 -3.83 9.66 -4.03
N ASN A 85 -3.05 8.75 -4.62
CA ASN A 85 -3.56 7.77 -5.57
C ASN A 85 -4.53 6.76 -4.90
N ILE A 86 -4.25 6.32 -3.67
CA ILE A 86 -5.17 5.51 -2.87
C ILE A 86 -6.49 6.26 -2.68
N GLY A 87 -6.43 7.53 -2.28
CA GLY A 87 -7.61 8.38 -2.11
C GLY A 87 -8.44 8.51 -3.39
N GLN A 88 -7.78 8.67 -4.54
CA GLN A 88 -8.43 8.70 -5.85
C GLN A 88 -9.15 7.38 -6.17
N VAL A 89 -8.52 6.22 -5.92
CA VAL A 89 -9.13 4.91 -6.15
C VAL A 89 -10.33 4.69 -5.24
N LEU A 90 -10.20 5.01 -3.94
CA LEU A 90 -11.30 4.90 -2.98
C LEU A 90 -12.49 5.78 -3.39
N HIS A 91 -12.23 6.95 -3.99
CA HIS A 91 -13.28 7.80 -4.54
C HIS A 91 -14.00 7.18 -5.74
N LEU A 92 -13.28 6.48 -6.62
CA LEU A 92 -13.88 5.74 -7.73
C LEU A 92 -14.75 4.58 -7.24
N LEU A 93 -14.28 3.82 -6.23
CA LEU A 93 -15.06 2.73 -5.64
C LEU A 93 -16.39 3.20 -5.04
N ARG A 94 -16.43 4.38 -4.40
CA ARG A 94 -17.66 4.94 -3.83
C ARG A 94 -18.69 5.42 -4.86
N LYS A 95 -18.28 5.57 -6.13
CA LYS A 95 -19.15 6.00 -7.23
C LYS A 95 -19.66 4.85 -8.10
N ALA A 96 -19.06 3.66 -7.96
CA ALA A 96 -19.42 2.45 -8.69
C ALA A 96 -20.60 1.75 -8.00
#